data_AF-A0A941VN90-F1
#
_entry.id   AF-A0A941VN90-F1
#
_cell.length_a   1.000
_cell.length_b   1.000
_cell.length_c   1.000
_cell.angle_alpha   90.00
_cell.angle_beta   90.00
_cell.angle_gamma   90.00
#
_symmetry.space_group_name_H-M   'P 1'
#
loop_
_entity.id
_entity.type
_entity.pdbx_description
1 polymer ?
#
loop_
_entity_poly.entity_id
_entity_poly.type
_entity_poly.pdbx_seq_one_letter_code
_entity_poly.pdbx_strand_id
1 'polypeptide(L)'
;MKKILGLIILCAFVGATYAMAANPKAGSKATTSTQPAAKAAPRYAPDTGDKDLDVILCSLNVEAGVQVDQFVSELSIAYAIPKAQIEDLVYKMRMPFGDVFVSVWLASFMKKPLSVVMKEYDVNRGKGWGVMAKNLGIKPGSEAFHSLKKDTSVELDLAQKRNKQKKAEKPEKADKSVSKGKSKK
;
A
#
# COMPACT_ATOMS: atom_id res chain seq x y z
N MET A 1 -13.36 -47.88 17.39
CA MET A 1 -12.24 -47.93 18.36
C MET A 1 -11.51 -46.59 18.26
N LYS A 2 -11.71 -45.67 19.21
CA LYS A 2 -10.76 -45.38 20.33
C LYS A 2 -9.44 -44.81 19.76
N LYS A 3 -9.02 -43.55 19.92
CA LYS A 3 -9.27 -42.49 20.91
C LYS A 3 -8.86 -41.11 20.34
N ILE A 4 -9.59 -40.08 20.77
CA ILE A 4 -9.20 -38.66 20.80
C ILE A 4 -8.19 -38.48 21.94
N LEU A 5 -7.06 -37.80 21.70
CA LEU A 5 -6.16 -37.18 22.67
C LEU A 5 -5.13 -36.40 21.84
N GLY A 6 -4.92 -35.08 21.90
CA GLY A 6 -5.10 -34.12 22.98
C GLY A 6 -3.76 -33.45 23.17
N LEU A 7 -3.63 -32.15 22.83
CA LEU A 7 -2.64 -31.27 23.47
C LEU A 7 -2.98 -29.80 23.22
N ILE A 8 -3.84 -29.28 24.10
CA ILE A 8 -3.99 -27.85 24.35
C ILE A 8 -2.85 -27.50 25.30
N ILE A 9 -1.83 -26.77 24.84
CA ILE A 9 -0.87 -26.11 25.74
C ILE A 9 -1.37 -24.69 25.97
N LEU A 10 -2.03 -24.56 27.11
CA LEU A 10 -2.34 -23.34 27.81
C LEU A 10 -1.05 -22.84 28.47
N CYS A 11 -0.47 -21.77 27.95
CA CYS A 11 0.51 -20.97 28.70
C CYS A 11 -0.17 -19.66 29.10
N ALA A 12 -0.81 -19.69 30.26
CA ALA A 12 -1.04 -18.50 31.08
C ALA A 12 0.04 -18.50 32.16
N PHE A 13 0.85 -17.45 32.26
CA PHE A 13 1.46 -17.06 33.53
C PHE A 13 1.85 -15.57 33.49
N VAL A 14 1.14 -14.79 34.31
CA VAL A 14 1.63 -13.74 35.23
C VAL A 14 2.36 -12.55 34.58
N GLY A 15 1.91 -11.29 34.70
CA GLY A 15 1.32 -10.64 35.86
C GLY A 15 2.39 -9.80 36.57
N ALA A 16 2.54 -8.52 36.19
CA ALA A 16 3.28 -7.54 36.97
C ALA A 16 2.57 -6.19 36.89
N THR A 17 2.00 -5.81 38.03
CA THR A 17 1.39 -4.53 38.36
C THR A 17 2.44 -3.48 38.73
N TYR A 18 1.98 -2.21 38.78
CA TYR A 18 2.63 -0.98 39.30
C TYR A 18 3.48 -0.22 38.26
N ALA A 19 3.42 1.11 38.10
CA ALA A 19 2.92 2.19 38.96
C ALA A 19 2.48 3.42 38.15
N MET A 20 1.50 4.18 38.67
CA MET A 20 1.18 5.55 38.26
C MET A 20 2.21 6.52 38.84
N ALA A 21 2.76 7.41 38.01
CA ALA A 21 3.40 8.65 38.44
C ALA A 21 3.07 9.77 37.44
N ALA A 22 2.77 10.94 37.98
CA ALA A 22 2.07 12.06 37.35
C ALA A 22 2.88 12.88 36.33
N ASN A 23 2.14 13.42 35.35
CA ASN A 23 2.43 14.56 34.47
C ASN A 23 2.51 15.88 35.28
N PRO A 24 3.32 16.92 34.97
CA PRO A 24 3.09 17.77 33.78
C PRO A 24 4.34 18.41 33.13
N LYS A 25 4.39 18.46 31.79
CA LYS A 25 4.42 19.73 31.01
C LYS A 25 4.60 19.48 29.50
N ALA A 26 3.78 20.22 28.78
CA ALA A 26 3.64 20.31 27.33
C ALA A 26 4.98 20.45 26.56
N GLY A 27 5.12 19.60 25.54
CA GLY A 27 5.97 19.77 24.37
C GLY A 27 5.34 18.98 23.23
N SER A 28 4.88 19.67 22.19
CA SER A 28 3.97 19.18 21.16
C SER A 28 4.50 18.02 20.30
N LYS A 29 3.88 16.85 20.48
CA LYS A 29 3.27 15.96 19.47
C LYS A 29 4.02 15.75 18.13
N ALA A 30 4.85 14.71 18.07
CA ALA A 30 4.95 13.85 16.90
C ALA A 30 3.80 12.83 16.97
N THR A 31 2.77 12.99 16.13
CA THR A 31 1.64 12.05 16.05
C THR A 31 2.06 10.80 15.30
N THR A 32 2.51 9.78 16.03
CA THR A 32 2.44 8.38 15.62
C THR A 32 0.98 7.96 15.59
N SER A 33 0.42 7.74 14.40
CA SER A 33 -0.90 7.11 14.25
C SER A 33 -0.79 5.62 14.57
N THR A 34 -1.09 5.26 15.82
CA THR A 34 -1.39 3.88 16.22
C THR A 34 -2.72 3.46 15.59
N GLN A 35 -2.67 2.66 14.53
CA GLN A 35 -3.84 2.03 13.92
C GLN A 35 -4.11 0.67 14.59
N PRO A 36 -5.37 0.32 14.94
CA PRO A 36 -5.72 -0.95 15.57
C PRO A 36 -5.45 -2.16 14.66
N ALA A 37 -4.90 -3.23 15.24
CA ALA A 37 -4.50 -4.45 14.55
C ALA A 37 -5.71 -5.31 14.13
N ALA A 38 -6.06 -5.25 12.84
CA ALA A 38 -6.75 -6.34 12.15
C ALA A 38 -5.69 -7.36 11.66
N LYS A 39 -5.99 -8.66 11.72
CA LYS A 39 -5.10 -9.77 11.30
C LYS A 39 -4.30 -9.40 10.04
N ALA A 40 -2.99 -9.23 10.20
CA ALA A 40 -2.12 -8.71 9.16
C ALA A 40 -2.04 -9.71 8.00
N ALA A 41 -2.58 -9.32 6.84
CA ALA A 41 -2.05 -9.80 5.58
C ALA A 41 -0.52 -9.58 5.60
N PRO A 42 0.30 -10.46 5.00
CA PRO A 42 1.73 -10.24 4.93
C PRO A 42 1.96 -8.81 4.43
N ARG A 43 2.68 -8.02 5.23
CA ARG A 43 2.98 -6.63 4.88
C ARG A 43 3.71 -6.67 3.54
N TYR A 44 3.24 -5.85 2.61
CA TYR A 44 3.90 -5.67 1.33
C TYR A 44 5.38 -5.36 1.55
N ALA A 45 6.26 -6.16 0.94
CA ALA A 45 7.71 -6.06 1.04
C ALA A 45 8.27 -5.93 -0.39
N PRO A 46 8.62 -4.70 -0.83
CA PRO A 46 9.13 -4.47 -2.18
C PRO A 46 10.52 -5.08 -2.41
N ASP A 47 11.37 -5.09 -1.38
CA ASP A 47 12.74 -5.59 -1.40
C ASP A 47 13.54 -5.10 -2.62
N THR A 48 13.55 -3.78 -2.85
CA THR A 48 14.23 -3.14 -3.99
C THR A 48 15.75 -3.07 -3.82
N GLY A 49 16.24 -3.28 -2.60
CA GLY A 49 17.65 -3.11 -2.25
C GLY A 49 18.00 -1.67 -1.80
N ASP A 50 17.03 -0.76 -1.72
CA ASP A 50 17.16 0.59 -1.18
C ASP A 50 16.03 0.86 -0.19
N LYS A 51 16.38 1.17 1.06
CA LYS A 51 15.42 1.31 2.15
C LYS A 51 14.46 2.48 1.93
N ASP A 52 14.91 3.57 1.32
CA ASP A 52 14.04 4.73 1.10
C ASP A 52 13.00 4.41 0.03
N LEU A 53 13.42 3.77 -1.07
CA LEU A 53 12.52 3.33 -2.11
C LEU A 53 11.50 2.33 -1.57
N ASP A 54 11.94 1.40 -0.72
CA ASP A 54 11.04 0.43 -0.08
C ASP A 54 9.98 1.11 0.79
N VAL A 55 10.35 2.12 1.57
CA VAL A 55 9.43 2.92 2.40
C VAL A 55 8.42 3.68 1.53
N ILE A 56 8.89 4.32 0.45
CA ILE A 56 8.03 5.07 -0.47
C ILE A 56 7.05 4.11 -1.16
N LEU A 57 7.51 2.95 -1.64
CA LEU A 57 6.65 1.95 -2.27
C LEU A 57 5.62 1.38 -1.30
N CYS A 58 5.99 1.16 -0.04
CA CYS A 58 5.03 0.73 0.99
C CYS A 58 3.95 1.78 1.22
N SER A 59 4.33 3.06 1.27
CA SER A 59 3.40 4.18 1.42
C SER A 59 2.49 4.30 0.20
N LEU A 60 3.07 4.21 -1.00
CA LEU A 60 2.32 4.25 -2.26
C LEU A 60 1.31 3.10 -2.32
N ASN A 61 1.69 1.91 -1.88
CA ASN A 61 0.79 0.75 -1.86
C ASN A 61 -0.46 0.99 -1.00
N VAL A 62 -0.33 1.75 0.10
CA VAL A 62 -1.47 2.13 0.94
C VAL A 62 -2.29 3.24 0.29
N GLU A 63 -1.63 4.33 -0.14
CA GLU A 63 -2.30 5.53 -0.66
C GLU A 63 -3.00 5.27 -2.00
N ALA A 64 -2.39 4.51 -2.90
CA ALA A 64 -2.98 4.15 -4.19
C ALA A 64 -4.23 3.28 -4.02
N GLY A 65 -4.25 2.42 -3.00
CA GLY A 65 -5.37 1.52 -2.70
C GLY A 65 -6.67 2.22 -2.28
N VAL A 66 -6.63 3.50 -1.92
CA VAL A 66 -7.82 4.27 -1.53
C VAL A 66 -8.68 4.67 -2.75
N GLN A 67 -8.04 4.83 -3.91
CA GLN A 67 -8.65 5.34 -5.15
C GLN A 67 -8.04 4.63 -6.37
N VAL A 68 -8.30 3.33 -6.46
CA VAL A 68 -7.72 2.43 -7.45
C VAL A 68 -8.02 2.87 -8.89
N ASP A 69 -9.27 3.24 -9.20
CA ASP A 69 -9.66 3.60 -10.58
C ASP A 69 -8.89 4.81 -11.11
N GLN A 70 -8.68 5.81 -10.25
CA GLN A 70 -7.91 7.00 -10.58
C GLN A 70 -6.43 6.67 -10.76
N PHE A 71 -5.87 5.83 -9.89
CA PHE A 71 -4.48 5.37 -10.00
C PHE A 71 -4.22 4.68 -11.34
N VAL A 72 -5.09 3.74 -11.71
CA VAL A 72 -5.00 3.04 -13.00
C VAL A 72 -5.13 4.04 -14.17
N SER A 73 -6.05 5.01 -14.08
CA SER A 73 -6.25 6.01 -15.13
C SER A 73 -5.03 6.93 -15.28
N GLU A 74 -4.45 7.39 -14.18
CA GLU A 74 -3.27 8.26 -14.15
C GLU A 74 -2.06 7.54 -14.76
N LEU A 75 -1.82 6.28 -14.38
CA LEU A 75 -0.76 5.47 -14.98
C LEU A 75 -0.98 5.22 -16.46
N SER A 76 -2.23 4.98 -16.87
CA SER A 76 -2.56 4.77 -18.28
C SER A 76 -2.20 5.99 -19.13
N ILE A 77 -2.52 7.20 -18.64
CA ILE A 77 -2.22 8.46 -19.32
C ILE A 77 -0.72 8.76 -19.27
N ALA A 78 -0.09 8.67 -18.10
CA ALA A 78 1.30 9.07 -17.89
C ALA A 78 2.29 8.20 -18.68
N TYR A 79 2.01 6.90 -18.80
CA TYR A 79 2.91 5.94 -19.45
C TYR A 79 2.42 5.45 -20.81
N ALA A 80 1.30 6.01 -21.30
CA ALA A 80 0.66 5.61 -22.56
C ALA A 80 0.39 4.09 -22.67
N ILE A 81 0.05 3.45 -21.55
CA ILE A 81 -0.31 2.02 -21.49
C ILE A 81 -1.84 1.91 -21.43
N PRO A 82 -2.48 1.01 -22.19
CA PRO A 82 -3.93 0.85 -22.14
C PRO A 82 -4.43 0.53 -20.72
N LYS A 83 -5.43 1.26 -20.24
CA LYS A 83 -6.03 1.11 -18.91
C LYS A 83 -6.35 -0.35 -18.57
N ALA A 84 -6.95 -1.08 -19.52
CA ALA A 84 -7.29 -2.50 -19.36
C ALA A 84 -6.10 -3.39 -19.01
N GLN A 85 -4.89 -3.10 -19.52
CA GLN A 85 -3.70 -3.87 -19.15
C GLN A 85 -3.32 -3.61 -17.69
N ILE A 86 -3.42 -2.37 -17.21
CA ILE A 86 -3.10 -2.02 -15.82
C ILE A 86 -4.17 -2.58 -14.87
N GLU A 87 -5.44 -2.56 -15.26
CA GLU A 87 -6.53 -3.21 -14.54
C GLU A 87 -6.30 -4.71 -14.38
N ASP A 88 -5.74 -5.38 -15.39
CA ASP A 88 -5.39 -6.79 -15.29
C ASP A 88 -4.32 -7.05 -14.21
N LEU A 89 -3.32 -6.19 -14.08
CA LEU A 89 -2.32 -6.29 -13.00
C LEU A 89 -2.98 -6.15 -11.62
N VAL A 90 -3.90 -5.21 -11.48
CA VAL A 90 -4.55 -4.91 -10.19
C VAL A 90 -5.59 -5.96 -9.82
N TYR A 91 -6.51 -6.30 -10.73
CA TYR A 91 -7.70 -7.09 -10.42
C TYR A 91 -7.52 -8.58 -10.70
N LYS A 92 -6.87 -8.94 -11.82
CA LYS A 92 -6.63 -10.35 -12.17
C LYS A 92 -5.43 -10.90 -11.42
N MET A 93 -4.30 -10.18 -11.47
CA MET A 93 -3.04 -10.63 -10.84
C MET A 93 -2.94 -10.31 -9.35
N ARG A 94 -3.85 -9.45 -8.84
CA ARG A 94 -3.89 -9.00 -7.43
C ARG A 94 -2.54 -8.49 -6.95
N MET A 95 -1.84 -7.79 -7.85
CA MET A 95 -0.52 -7.27 -7.61
C MET A 95 -0.59 -6.09 -6.63
N PRO A 96 0.36 -5.95 -5.68
CA PRO A 96 0.49 -4.76 -4.85
C PRO A 96 0.59 -3.50 -5.72
N PHE A 97 -0.01 -2.38 -5.31
CA PHE A 97 0.00 -1.16 -6.13
C PHE A 97 1.41 -0.60 -6.34
N GLY A 98 2.31 -0.79 -5.37
CA GLY A 98 3.74 -0.48 -5.55
C GLY A 98 4.38 -1.30 -6.67
N ASP A 99 4.11 -2.60 -6.72
CA ASP A 99 4.57 -3.50 -7.79
C ASP A 99 3.98 -3.10 -9.16
N VAL A 100 2.71 -2.71 -9.20
CA VAL A 100 2.04 -2.25 -10.42
C VAL A 100 2.74 -1.01 -10.97
N PHE A 101 3.02 -0.03 -10.12
CA PHE A 101 3.75 1.18 -10.50
C PHE A 101 5.13 0.86 -11.08
N VAL A 102 5.94 0.07 -10.35
CA VAL A 102 7.30 -0.29 -10.78
C VAL A 102 7.27 -1.02 -12.12
N SER A 103 6.30 -1.92 -12.32
CA SER A 103 6.12 -2.66 -13.58
C SER A 103 5.83 -1.74 -14.78
N VAL A 104 4.90 -0.79 -14.60
CA VAL A 104 4.52 0.19 -15.62
C VAL A 104 5.68 1.13 -15.93
N TRP A 105 6.34 1.63 -14.87
CA TRP A 105 7.52 2.49 -15.00
C TRP A 105 8.65 1.79 -15.76
N LEU A 106 8.96 0.53 -15.43
CA LEU A 106 9.97 -0.28 -16.10
C LEU A 106 9.67 -0.46 -17.59
N ALA A 107 8.40 -0.76 -17.93
CA ALA A 107 7.99 -0.94 -19.31
C ALA A 107 8.24 0.33 -20.14
N SER A 108 7.88 1.48 -19.60
CA SER A 108 8.12 2.79 -20.23
C SER A 108 9.62 3.10 -20.32
N PHE A 109 10.36 2.96 -19.22
CA PHE A 109 11.79 3.25 -19.15
C PHE A 109 12.60 2.41 -20.14
N MET A 110 12.31 1.11 -20.23
CA MET A 110 12.98 0.19 -21.15
C MET A 110 12.46 0.29 -22.59
N LYS A 111 11.39 1.06 -22.84
CA LYS A 111 10.64 1.09 -24.12
C LYS A 111 10.25 -0.32 -24.60
N LYS A 112 9.78 -1.14 -23.66
CA LYS A 112 9.34 -2.52 -23.92
C LYS A 112 7.85 -2.66 -23.57
N PRO A 113 7.13 -3.58 -24.23
CA PRO A 113 5.74 -3.83 -23.86
C PRO A 113 5.66 -4.35 -22.41
N LEU A 114 4.61 -3.97 -21.69
CA LEU A 114 4.37 -4.36 -20.30
C LEU A 114 4.41 -5.89 -20.11
N SER A 115 3.99 -6.65 -21.12
CA SER A 115 4.04 -8.11 -21.12
C SER A 115 5.45 -8.70 -20.92
N VAL A 116 6.51 -8.01 -21.36
CA VAL A 116 7.90 -8.46 -21.14
C VAL A 116 8.28 -8.33 -19.66
N VAL A 117 7.93 -7.21 -19.04
CA VAL A 117 8.16 -6.99 -17.60
C VAL A 117 7.34 -7.99 -16.78
N MET A 118 6.11 -8.29 -17.21
CA MET A 118 5.25 -9.28 -16.55
C MET A 118 5.79 -10.70 -16.60
N LYS A 119 6.42 -11.12 -17.70
CA LYS A 119 7.11 -12.41 -17.76
C LYS A 119 8.23 -12.50 -16.72
N GLU A 120 9.03 -11.43 -16.58
CA GLU A 120 10.11 -11.40 -15.60
C GLU A 120 9.57 -11.38 -14.15
N TYR A 121 8.48 -10.64 -13.93
CA TYR A 121 7.81 -10.57 -12.64
C TYR A 121 7.28 -11.94 -12.20
N ASP A 122 6.62 -12.67 -13.10
CA ASP A 122 6.06 -13.98 -12.77
C ASP A 122 7.15 -15.01 -12.40
N VAL A 123 8.28 -14.99 -13.12
CA VAL A 123 9.44 -15.87 -12.87
C VAL A 123 10.15 -15.57 -11.54
N ASN A 124 10.11 -14.32 -11.07
CA ASN A 124 10.86 -13.86 -9.90
C ASN A 124 9.98 -13.36 -8.76
N ARG A 125 8.69 -13.68 -8.81
CA ARG A 125 7.73 -13.29 -7.78
C ARG A 125 8.19 -13.76 -6.40
N GLY A 126 8.19 -12.86 -5.42
CA GLY A 126 8.64 -13.16 -4.06
C GLY A 126 10.15 -13.14 -3.83
N LYS A 127 10.97 -12.87 -4.84
CA LYS A 127 12.42 -12.64 -4.68
C LYS A 127 12.79 -11.16 -4.44
N GLY A 128 11.80 -10.27 -4.49
CA GLY A 128 11.98 -8.83 -4.38
C GLY A 128 12.28 -8.14 -5.72
N TRP A 129 11.94 -6.85 -5.79
CA TRP A 129 12.20 -6.03 -6.96
C TRP A 129 13.67 -5.81 -7.23
N GLY A 130 14.54 -5.85 -6.23
CA GLY A 130 15.98 -5.65 -6.42
C GLY A 130 16.58 -6.72 -7.34
N VAL A 131 16.12 -7.97 -7.24
CA VAL A 131 16.55 -9.07 -8.12
C VAL A 131 16.03 -8.86 -9.54
N MET A 132 14.74 -8.52 -9.67
CA MET A 132 14.11 -8.26 -10.97
C MET A 132 14.73 -7.06 -11.69
N ALA A 133 14.89 -5.94 -10.99
CA ALA A 133 15.52 -4.73 -11.48
C ALA A 133 16.95 -5.02 -11.96
N LYS A 134 17.73 -5.80 -11.21
CA LYS A 134 19.08 -6.19 -11.61
C LYS A 134 19.08 -7.03 -12.90
N ASN A 135 18.16 -8.00 -13.04
CA ASN A 135 18.02 -8.80 -14.25
C ASN A 135 17.63 -7.95 -15.47
N LEU A 136 16.85 -6.89 -15.24
CA LEU A 136 16.46 -5.91 -16.26
C LEU A 136 17.51 -4.81 -16.49
N GLY A 137 18.65 -4.86 -15.79
CA GLY A 137 19.79 -3.95 -15.96
C GLY A 137 19.77 -2.70 -15.08
N ILE A 138 18.80 -2.57 -14.18
CA ILE A 138 18.69 -1.46 -13.23
C ILE A 138 19.39 -1.84 -11.93
N LYS A 139 20.55 -1.24 -11.70
CA LYS A 139 21.32 -1.43 -10.46
C LYS A 139 20.98 -0.32 -9.46
N PRO A 140 20.95 -0.61 -8.15
CA PRO A 140 20.91 0.43 -7.12
C PRO A 140 22.02 1.46 -7.37
N GLY A 141 21.67 2.76 -7.31
CA GLY A 141 22.60 3.87 -7.58
C GLY A 141 22.85 4.18 -9.06
N SER A 142 22.23 3.47 -10.00
CA SER A 142 22.24 3.89 -11.41
C SER A 142 21.34 5.11 -11.64
N GLU A 143 21.56 5.85 -12.72
CA GLU A 143 20.68 6.96 -13.12
C GLU A 143 19.22 6.51 -13.27
N ALA A 144 19.00 5.32 -13.85
CA ALA A 144 17.70 4.68 -13.94
C ALA A 144 17.05 4.50 -12.55
N PHE A 145 17.84 4.08 -11.56
CA PHE A 145 17.36 3.88 -10.20
C PHE A 145 17.00 5.21 -9.51
N HIS A 146 17.79 6.26 -9.73
CA HIS A 146 17.46 7.60 -9.24
C HIS A 146 16.17 8.15 -9.86
N SER A 147 15.97 7.93 -11.17
CA SER A 147 14.74 8.28 -11.87
C SER A 147 13.55 7.51 -11.28
N LEU A 148 13.69 6.20 -11.04
CA LEU A 148 12.65 5.40 -10.37
C LEU A 148 12.31 5.96 -8.99
N LYS A 149 13.30 6.29 -8.15
CA LYS A 149 13.05 6.89 -6.83
C LYS A 149 12.28 8.20 -6.93
N LYS A 150 12.68 9.07 -7.86
CA LYS A 150 12.04 10.37 -8.09
C LYS A 150 10.59 10.19 -8.53
N ASP A 151 10.35 9.36 -9.53
CA ASP A 151 9.01 9.16 -10.09
C ASP A 151 8.09 8.45 -9.11
N THR A 152 8.62 7.50 -8.32
CA THR A 152 7.84 6.87 -7.22
C THR A 152 7.43 7.90 -6.17
N SER A 153 8.30 8.87 -5.85
CA SER A 153 7.98 9.94 -4.90
C SER A 153 6.91 10.88 -5.45
N VAL A 154 6.95 11.19 -6.75
CA VAL A 154 5.93 11.98 -7.43
C VAL A 154 4.58 11.25 -7.40
N GLU A 155 4.57 9.96 -7.73
CA GLU A 155 3.36 9.15 -7.71
C GLU A 155 2.74 9.07 -6.30
N LEU A 156 3.58 8.95 -5.26
CA LEU A 156 3.11 8.97 -3.88
C LEU A 156 2.42 10.30 -3.52
N ASP A 157 3.02 11.44 -3.89
CA ASP A 157 2.43 12.76 -3.66
C ASP A 157 1.09 12.91 -4.42
N LEU A 158 1.00 12.42 -5.66
CA LEU A 158 -0.25 12.39 -6.41
C LEU A 158 -1.33 11.55 -5.69
N ALA A 159 -0.98 10.34 -5.24
CA ALA A 159 -1.90 9.48 -4.50
C ALA A 159 -2.41 10.14 -3.22
N GLN A 160 -1.53 10.81 -2.46
CA GLN A 160 -1.88 11.53 -1.24
C GLN A 160 -2.79 12.75 -1.52
N LYS A 161 -2.45 13.54 -2.54
CA LYS A 161 -3.28 14.70 -2.96
C LYS A 161 -4.68 14.26 -3.34
N ARG A 162 -4.78 13.19 -4.12
CA ARG A 162 -6.05 12.61 -4.53
C ARG A 162 -6.87 12.17 -3.31
N ASN A 163 -6.24 11.53 -2.33
CA ASN A 163 -6.92 11.10 -1.09
C ASN A 163 -7.40 12.27 -0.24
N LYS A 164 -6.66 13.39 -0.24
CA LYS A 164 -7.08 14.63 0.42
C LYS A 164 -8.29 15.27 -0.26
N GLN A 165 -8.34 15.29 -1.60
CA GLN A 165 -9.47 15.80 -2.37
C GLN A 165 -10.75 15.00 -2.11
N LYS A 166 -10.67 13.66 -2.15
CA LYS A 166 -11.80 12.77 -1.79
C LYS A 166 -12.34 13.03 -0.38
N LYS A 167 -11.48 13.43 0.57
CA LYS A 167 -11.90 13.81 1.92
C LYS A 167 -12.57 15.18 1.98
N ALA A 168 -12.13 16.12 1.14
CA ALA A 168 -12.69 17.47 1.03
C ALA A 168 -14.01 17.53 0.22
N GLU A 169 -14.29 16.54 -0.62
CA GLU A 169 -15.58 16.34 -1.29
C GLU A 169 -16.61 15.61 -0.41
N LYS A 170 -16.16 14.98 0.69
CA LYS A 170 -17.01 14.29 1.67
C LYS A 170 -17.29 15.07 2.99
N PRO A 171 -17.48 16.40 3.02
CA PRO A 171 -18.18 17.05 4.12
C PRO A 171 -19.62 17.37 3.71
N GLU A 172 -20.56 17.07 4.60
CA GLU A 172 -21.99 17.40 4.54
C GLU A 172 -22.93 16.38 3.86
N LYS A 173 -23.28 15.33 4.62
CA LYS A 173 -24.67 14.93 4.91
C LYS A 173 -24.68 13.84 5.98
N ALA A 174 -24.53 14.28 7.23
CA ALA A 174 -25.02 13.55 8.39
C ALA A 174 -25.77 14.57 9.25
N ASP A 175 -26.97 14.17 9.73
CA ASP A 175 -27.94 14.91 10.55
C ASP A 175 -28.85 15.91 9.78
N LYS A 176 -30.19 15.84 9.73
CA LYS A 176 -31.23 15.23 10.58
C LYS A 176 -32.50 14.94 9.76
N SER A 177 -33.09 13.76 9.90
CA SER A 177 -34.54 13.58 9.74
C SER A 177 -35.06 12.39 10.55
N VAL A 178 -34.99 12.48 11.88
CA VAL A 178 -35.86 11.69 12.75
C VAL A 178 -37.22 12.39 12.75
N SER A 179 -38.07 12.03 11.79
CA SER A 179 -39.50 12.36 11.82
C SER A 179 -40.17 11.43 12.83
N LYS A 180 -40.32 11.92 14.06
CA LYS A 180 -41.08 11.23 15.12
C LYS A 180 -42.56 11.62 14.98
N GLY A 181 -43.27 10.90 14.11
CA GLY A 181 -44.74 10.91 14.09
C GLY A 181 -45.31 10.02 15.21
N LYS A 182 -46.00 10.63 16.18
CA LYS A 182 -46.95 10.06 17.18
C LYS A 182 -47.19 11.18 18.22
N SER A 183 -48.37 11.61 18.65
CA SER A 183 -49.77 11.18 18.63
C SER A 183 -50.61 12.46 18.85
N LYS A 184 -51.72 12.73 18.14
CA LYS A 184 -53.12 12.30 18.36
C LYS A 184 -53.73 12.67 19.73
N LYS A 185 -54.76 13.52 19.63
CA LYS A 185 -55.94 13.73 20.49
C LYS A 185 -55.81 14.67 21.68
#